data_AF-A0AAV1NLN3-F1
#
_entry.id   AF-A0AAV1NLN3-F1
#
_cell.length_a   1.000
_cell.length_b   1.000
_cell.length_c   1.000
_cell.angle_alpha   90.00
_cell.angle_beta   90.00
_cell.angle_gamma   90.00
#
_symmetry.space_group_name_H-M   'P 1'
#
loop_
_entity.id
_entity.type
_entity.pdbx_description
1 polymer ?
#
loop_
_entity_poly.entity_id
_entity_poly.type
_entity_poly.pdbx_seq_one_letter_code
_entity_poly.pdbx_strand_id
1 'polypeptide(L)' 'MVTLDDTGAEHTVTGERYCRAQQEALHASHTYLCLLTSTRNHLALHNIYHGKGERSPEEAAGLVGLRMPTQPGGKGWEK' A
#
# COMPACT_ATOMS: atom_id res chain seq x y z
N MET A 1 58.27 22.45 8.20
CA MET A 1 56.86 22.50 8.62
C MET A 1 56.13 23.31 7.57
N VAL A 2 55.66 22.66 6.50
CA VAL A 2 54.97 23.33 5.39
C VAL A 2 53.49 23.31 5.75
N THR A 3 52.92 24.47 6.03
CA THR A 3 51.48 24.69 5.98
C THR A 3 51.15 25.14 4.57
N LEU A 4 50.53 24.27 3.78
CA LEU A 4 49.86 24.63 2.54
C LEU A 4 48.59 23.80 2.43
N ASP A 5 47.49 24.51 2.25
CA ASP A 5 46.14 24.04 1.98
C ASP A 5 46.11 23.10 0.77
N ASP A 6 46.23 21.79 0.98
CA ASP A 6 46.11 20.81 -0.11
C ASP A 6 45.48 19.48 0.31
N THR A 7 44.21 19.52 0.70
CA THR A 7 43.28 18.42 0.38
C THR A 7 41.90 19.01 0.01
N GLY A 8 41.92 20.07 -0.80
CA GLY A 8 40.74 20.59 -1.50
C GLY A 8 40.55 19.97 -2.89
N ALA A 9 41.35 18.96 -3.25
CA ALA A 9 41.45 18.44 -4.61
C ALA A 9 41.34 16.91 -4.76
N GLU A 10 40.85 16.17 -3.74
CA GLU A 10 40.59 14.72 -3.85
C GLU A 10 39.14 14.29 -3.59
N HIS A 11 38.20 15.22 -3.35
CA HIS A 11 36.86 14.88 -2.86
C HIS A 11 35.68 15.41 -3.70
N THR A 12 35.88 15.75 -4.96
CA THR A 12 34.77 16.19 -5.83
C THR A 12 33.84 15.04 -6.24
N VAL A 13 34.28 13.78 -6.06
CA VAL A 13 33.48 12.57 -6.32
C VAL A 13 32.75 12.08 -5.05
N THR A 14 33.04 12.62 -3.87
CA THR A 14 32.72 11.93 -2.59
C THR A 14 31.62 12.55 -1.73
N GLY A 15 31.04 13.71 -2.10
CA GLY A 15 29.83 14.24 -1.45
C GLY A 15 28.53 13.77 -2.11
N GLU A 16 28.39 14.01 -3.41
CA GLU A 16 27.16 13.70 -4.15
C GLU A 16 26.89 12.20 -4.27
N ARG A 17 27.93 11.37 -4.48
CA ARG A 17 27.76 9.90 -4.53
C ARG A 17 27.33 9.31 -3.19
N TYR A 18 27.84 9.85 -2.08
CA TYR A 18 27.49 9.38 -0.74
C TYR A 18 26.06 9.79 -0.37
N CYS A 19 25.69 11.04 -0.67
CA CYS A 19 24.33 11.55 -0.48
C CYS A 19 23.32 10.78 -1.36
N ARG A 20 23.69 10.48 -2.61
CA ARG A 20 22.87 9.69 -3.54
C ARG A 20 22.68 8.25 -3.07
N ALA A 21 23.72 7.57 -2.61
CA ALA A 21 23.60 6.20 -2.10
C ALA A 21 22.65 6.13 -0.89
N GLN A 22 22.71 7.11 0.01
CA GLN A 22 21.78 7.20 1.13
C GLN A 22 20.35 7.46 0.67
N GLN A 23 20.14 8.38 -0.28
CA GLN A 23 18.82 8.66 -0.84
C GLN A 23 18.23 7.45 -1.58
N GLU A 24 19.05 6.71 -2.34
CA GLU A 24 18.67 5.49 -3.01
C GLU A 24 18.28 4.40 -2.00
N ALA A 25 19.05 4.24 -0.92
CA ALA A 25 18.73 3.31 0.16
C ALA A 25 17.42 3.68 0.87
N LEU A 26 17.20 4.97 1.16
CA LEU A 26 15.95 5.46 1.75
C LEU A 26 14.77 5.23 0.80
N HIS A 27 14.91 5.56 -0.48
CA HIS A 27 13.89 5.34 -1.48
C HIS A 27 13.53 3.85 -1.61
N ALA A 28 14.53 2.97 -1.66
CA ALA A 28 14.33 1.52 -1.67
C ALA A 28 13.58 1.06 -0.41
N SER A 29 13.99 1.54 0.77
CA SER A 29 13.33 1.19 2.04
C SER A 29 11.84 1.58 2.06
N HIS A 30 11.51 2.79 1.59
CA HIS A 30 10.13 3.26 1.47
C HIS A 30 9.34 2.45 0.46
N THR A 31 9.97 2.07 -0.65
CA THR A 31 9.36 1.23 -1.68
C THR A 31 9.00 -0.15 -1.12
N TYR A 32 9.92 -0.79 -0.39
CA TYR A 32 9.65 -2.06 0.28
C TYR A 32 8.57 -1.92 1.36
N LEU A 33 8.60 -0.86 2.16
CA LEU A 33 7.57 -0.61 3.16
C LEU A 33 6.19 -0.46 2.52
N CYS A 34 6.10 0.29 1.43
CA CYS A 34 4.87 0.46 0.64
C CYS A 34 4.36 -0.89 0.11
N LEU A 35 5.25 -1.69 -0.50
CA LEU A 35 4.92 -3.01 -1.03
C LEU A 35 4.40 -3.96 0.07
N LEU A 36 5.11 -4.03 1.20
CA LEU A 36 4.73 -4.89 2.32
C LEU A 36 3.40 -4.47 2.93
N THR A 37 3.18 -3.17 3.08
CA THR A 37 1.92 -2.61 3.59
C THR A 37 0.77 -2.90 2.63
N SER A 38 0.98 -2.65 1.34
CA SER A 38 -0.03 -2.89 0.30
C SER A 38 -0.40 -4.37 0.21
N THR A 39 0.58 -5.27 0.28
CA THR A 39 0.35 -6.72 0.29
C THR A 39 -0.49 -7.15 1.49
N ARG A 40 -0.19 -6.65 2.69
CA ARG A 40 -0.99 -6.97 3.89
C ARG A 40 -2.41 -6.46 3.78
N ASN A 41 -2.59 -5.22 3.33
CA ASN A 41 -3.92 -4.63 3.14
C ASN A 41 -4.71 -5.39 2.06
N HIS A 42 -4.05 -5.76 0.97
CA HIS A 42 -4.65 -6.57 -0.08
C HIS A 42 -5.13 -7.92 0.48
N LEU A 43 -4.31 -8.63 1.26
CA LEU A 43 -4.71 -9.89 1.89
C LEU A 43 -5.88 -9.71 2.85
N ALA A 44 -5.90 -8.64 3.65
CA ALA A 44 -7.01 -8.34 4.54
C ALA A 44 -8.31 -8.13 3.76
N LEU A 45 -8.28 -7.31 2.70
CA LEU A 45 -9.43 -7.08 1.82
C LEU A 45 -9.85 -8.35 1.09
N HIS A 46 -8.90 -9.13 0.58
CA HIS A 46 -9.15 -10.40 -0.07
C HIS A 46 -9.86 -11.36 0.88
N ASN A 47 -9.41 -11.49 2.13
CA ASN A 47 -10.06 -12.37 3.10
C ASN A 47 -11.50 -11.97 3.43
N ILE A 48 -11.82 -10.67 3.38
CA ILE A 48 -13.17 -10.17 3.64
C ILE A 48 -14.06 -10.35 2.40
N TYR A 49 -13.57 -9.91 1.25
CA TYR A 49 -14.40 -9.74 0.05
C TYR A 49 -14.32 -10.91 -0.93
N HIS A 50 -13.24 -11.68 -0.95
CA HIS A 50 -13.16 -12.87 -1.79
C HIS A 50 -14.07 -13.98 -1.25
N GLY A 51 -15.04 -14.40 -2.06
CA GLY A 51 -15.91 -15.53 -1.73
C GLY A 51 -15.22 -16.85 -2.10
N LYS A 52 -15.48 -17.92 -1.32
CA LYS A 52 -15.09 -19.29 -1.68
C LYS A 52 -15.98 -19.90 -2.80
N GLY A 53 -16.97 -19.13 -3.29
CA GLY A 53 -17.99 -19.50 -4.27
C GLY A 53 -18.97 -18.34 -4.46
N GLU A 54 -20.07 -18.58 -5.18
CA GLU A 54 -21.16 -17.61 -5.30
C GLU A 54 -21.82 -17.35 -3.93
N ARG A 55 -22.11 -16.07 -3.64
CA ARG A 55 -22.84 -15.62 -2.46
C ARG A 55 -24.27 -15.27 -2.84
N SER A 56 -25.21 -15.43 -1.92
CA SER A 56 -26.57 -14.95 -2.14
C SER A 56 -26.58 -13.40 -2.21
N PRO A 57 -27.60 -12.79 -2.86
CA PRO A 57 -27.76 -11.33 -2.88
C PRO A 57 -27.81 -10.71 -1.47
N GLU A 58 -28.45 -11.39 -0.52
CA GLU A 58 -28.54 -10.99 0.89
C GLU A 58 -27.17 -10.97 1.57
N GLU A 59 -26.38 -12.04 1.37
CA GLU A 59 -25.03 -12.15 1.93
C GLU A 59 -24.09 -11.10 1.34
N ALA A 60 -24.19 -10.86 0.03
CA ALA A 60 -23.43 -9.83 -0.66
C ALA A 60 -23.78 -8.42 -0.17
N ALA A 61 -25.08 -8.12 0.00
CA ALA A 61 -25.54 -6.86 0.57
C ALA A 61 -25.02 -6.67 2.00
N GLY A 62 -25.06 -7.72 2.83
CA GLY A 62 -24.57 -7.69 4.19
C GLY A 62 -23.07 -7.35 4.30
N LEU A 63 -22.23 -7.85 3.39
CA LEU A 63 -20.78 -7.59 3.39
C LEU A 63 -20.40 -6.12 3.23
N VAL A 64 -21.26 -5.34 2.57
CA VAL A 64 -21.05 -3.90 2.36
C VAL A 64 -21.92 -3.05 3.29
N GLY A 65 -22.56 -3.67 4.30
CA GLY A 65 -23.43 -2.96 5.26
C GLY A 65 -24.78 -2.54 4.70
N LEU A 66 -25.21 -3.15 3.59
CA LEU A 66 -26.52 -2.93 2.97
C LEU A 66 -27.51 -4.03 3.38
N ARG A 67 -28.78 -3.80 3.08
CA ARG A 67 -29.85 -4.78 3.27
C ARG A 67 -30.69 -4.85 2.01
N MET A 68 -31.30 -6.01 1.77
CA MET A 68 -32.21 -6.18 0.66
C MET A 68 -33.41 -5.23 0.80
N PRO A 69 -33.87 -4.62 -0.30
CA PRO A 69 -35.03 -3.75 -0.27
C PRO A 69 -36.27 -4.55 0.14
N THR A 70 -36.96 -4.10 1.19
CA THR A 70 -38.27 -4.62 1.55
C THR A 70 -39.32 -3.70 0.94
N GLN A 71 -40.25 -4.24 0.17
CA GLN A 71 -41.32 -3.45 -0.41
C GLN A 71 -42.19 -2.84 0.72
N PRO A 72 -42.44 -1.53 0.71
CA PRO A 72 -43.38 -0.90 1.62
C PRO A 72 -44.78 -1.51 1.38
N GLY A 73 -45.39 -2.08 2.43
CA GLY A 73 -46.71 -2.73 2.34
C GLY A 73 -46.71 -4.27 2.38
N GLY A 74 -45.57 -4.91 2.66
CA GLY A 74 -45.51 -6.34 3.03
C GLY A 74 -45.74 -7.32 1.88
N LYS A 75 -45.91 -6.85 0.65
CA LYS A 75 -45.94 -7.68 -0.55
C LYS A 75 -44.48 -7.83 -1.00
N GLY A 76 -43.83 -8.95 -0.75
CA GLY A 76 -42.47 -9.17 -1.26
C GLY A 76 -42.45 -9.02 -2.78
N TRP A 77 -41.35 -8.54 -3.36
CA TRP A 77 -41.12 -8.66 -4.80
C TRP A 77 -41.20 -10.15 -5.14
N GLU A 78 -42.28 -10.57 -5.82
CA GLU A 78 -42.55 -11.98 -6.10
C GLU A 78 -41.38 -12.64 -6.87
N LYS A 79 -41.17 -13.94 -6.65
CA LYS A 79 -40.10 -14.73 -7.27
C LYS A 79 -40.24 -14.86 -8.78
#